data_AF-A0A1V5RQR0-F1
#
_entry.id   AF-A0A1V5RQR0-F1
#
_cell.length_a   1.000
_cell.length_b   1.000
_cell.length_c   1.000
_cell.angle_alpha   90.00
_cell.angle_beta   90.00
_cell.angle_gamma   90.00
#
_symmetry.space_group_name_H-M   'P 1'
#
loop_
_entity.id
_entity.type
_entity.pdbx_description
1 polymer ?
#
loop_
_entity_poly.entity_id
_entity_poly.type
_entity_poly.pdbx_seq_one_letter_code
_entity_poly.pdbx_strand_id
1 'polypeptide(L)'
;MNIADWVASRVNIRPAFLLAVITQESNLGKNVGTCNRPNDPLEKSWRTVMHPTRDQPVFKQITQELGLDPDTTPISCPMYKNGQRIGWGGAMGPAQFIPSTWLKYKNRVSQITGKSPANPWDIRDSFVAAALYLNDFGAGKKTRDAEWRAAMYYFSGSTNPAYSFYGNNVLAIADRYEADIAALRQVAAK
;
A
#
# COMPACT_ATOMS: atom_id res chain seq x y z
N MET A 1 8.46 -10.39 -17.21
CA MET A 1 7.91 -10.79 -15.89
C MET A 1 7.35 -9.55 -15.23
N ASN A 2 6.04 -9.50 -14.98
CA ASN A 2 5.44 -8.31 -14.35
C ASN A 2 5.91 -8.21 -12.88
N ILE A 3 5.80 -7.02 -12.28
CA ILE A 3 6.28 -6.76 -10.91
C ILE A 3 5.61 -7.67 -9.87
N ALA A 4 4.34 -8.02 -10.06
CA ALA A 4 3.58 -8.86 -9.14
C ALA A 4 4.07 -10.31 -9.16
N ASP A 5 4.36 -10.87 -10.33
CA ASP A 5 4.98 -12.19 -10.49
C ASP A 5 6.37 -12.21 -9.85
N TRP A 6 7.14 -11.12 -10.00
CA TRP A 6 8.45 -10.97 -9.38
C TRP A 6 8.41 -10.93 -7.86
N VAL A 7 7.41 -10.26 -7.28
CA VAL A 7 7.20 -10.28 -5.83
C VAL A 7 6.69 -11.64 -5.38
N ALA A 8 5.74 -12.25 -6.10
CA ALA A 8 5.19 -13.56 -5.76
C ALA A 8 6.24 -14.69 -5.79
N SER A 9 7.31 -14.54 -6.58
CA SER A 9 8.43 -15.48 -6.57
C SER A 9 9.39 -15.30 -5.38
N ARG A 10 9.20 -14.28 -4.54
CA ARG A 10 10.05 -13.94 -3.38
C ARG A 10 9.28 -13.94 -2.07
N VAL A 11 8.01 -13.56 -2.13
CA VAL A 11 7.07 -13.54 -1.03
C VAL A 11 5.91 -14.42 -1.46
N ASN A 12 5.59 -15.45 -0.69
CA ASN A 12 4.54 -16.39 -1.05
C ASN A 12 3.16 -15.70 -1.05
N ILE A 13 2.72 -15.18 -2.18
CA ILE A 13 1.43 -14.48 -2.35
C ILE A 13 0.91 -14.71 -3.78
N ARG A 14 -0.41 -14.60 -3.97
CA ARG A 14 -1.02 -14.68 -5.30
C ARG A 14 -0.82 -13.35 -6.05
N PRO A 15 -0.25 -13.33 -7.27
CA PRO A 15 -0.02 -12.09 -8.03
C PRO A 15 -1.28 -11.25 -8.22
N ALA A 16 -2.39 -11.88 -8.60
CA ALA A 16 -3.68 -11.20 -8.82
C ALA A 16 -4.22 -10.54 -7.54
N PHE A 17 -4.07 -11.19 -6.38
CA PHE A 17 -4.46 -10.62 -5.09
C PHE A 17 -3.61 -9.41 -4.72
N LEU A 18 -2.29 -9.49 -4.92
CA LEU A 18 -1.38 -8.35 -4.69
C LEU A 18 -1.73 -7.16 -5.60
N LEU A 19 -1.98 -7.41 -6.89
CA LEU A 19 -2.44 -6.38 -7.83
C LEU A 19 -3.76 -5.76 -7.37
N ALA A 20 -4.70 -6.57 -6.88
CA ALA A 20 -5.99 -6.09 -6.41
C ALA A 20 -5.88 -5.14 -5.21
N VAL A 21 -5.07 -5.49 -4.21
CA VAL A 21 -4.82 -4.61 -3.05
C VAL A 21 -4.22 -3.29 -3.51
N ILE A 22 -3.14 -3.32 -4.29
CA ILE A 22 -2.47 -2.08 -4.74
C ILE A 22 -3.36 -1.26 -5.70
N THR A 23 -4.27 -1.90 -6.44
CA THR A 23 -5.28 -1.21 -7.25
C THR A 23 -6.30 -0.49 -6.36
N GLN A 24 -6.81 -1.16 -5.33
CA GLN A 24 -7.72 -0.57 -4.37
C GLN A 24 -7.11 0.62 -3.63
N GLU A 25 -5.82 0.54 -3.31
CA GLU A 25 -5.11 1.58 -2.56
C GLU A 25 -4.75 2.80 -3.41
N SER A 26 -4.21 2.60 -4.61
CA SER A 26 -3.59 3.69 -5.38
C SER A 26 -3.79 3.60 -6.88
N ASN A 27 -4.66 2.71 -7.35
CA ASN A 27 -4.80 2.38 -8.77
C ASN A 27 -3.44 2.05 -9.40
N LEU A 28 -2.70 1.13 -8.78
CA LEU A 28 -1.36 0.71 -9.20
C LEU A 28 -0.31 1.83 -9.17
N GLY A 29 -0.38 2.69 -8.16
CA GLY A 29 0.54 3.82 -7.99
C GLY A 29 0.22 5.04 -8.85
N LYS A 30 -0.92 5.07 -9.56
CA LYS A 30 -1.38 6.27 -10.28
C LYS A 30 -1.81 7.38 -9.33
N ASN A 31 -2.27 7.02 -8.13
CA ASN A 31 -2.78 7.93 -7.10
C ASN A 31 -2.04 7.70 -5.77
N VAL A 32 -0.89 8.35 -5.57
CA VAL A 32 -0.04 8.16 -4.37
C VAL A 32 -0.23 9.23 -3.28
N GLY A 33 -1.21 10.11 -3.46
CA GLY A 33 -1.50 11.21 -2.53
C GLY A 33 -1.78 12.53 -3.22
N THR A 34 -2.66 13.34 -2.61
CA THR A 34 -3.08 14.66 -3.11
C THR A 34 -2.95 15.75 -2.04
N CYS A 35 -2.22 15.43 -0.97
CA CYS A 35 -1.80 16.34 0.08
C CYS A 35 -0.27 16.45 0.08
N ASN A 36 0.22 17.57 0.63
CA ASN A 36 1.64 17.87 0.76
C ASN A 36 2.43 17.91 -0.55
N ARG A 37 1.77 18.24 -1.67
CA ARG A 37 2.43 18.47 -2.95
C ARG A 37 2.99 19.89 -2.98
N PRO A 38 3.94 20.19 -3.88
CA PRO A 38 4.37 21.57 -4.10
C PRO A 38 3.17 22.49 -4.32
N ASN A 39 3.15 23.62 -3.61
CA ASN A 39 2.10 24.64 -3.64
C ASN A 39 0.73 24.20 -3.09
N ASP A 40 0.60 23.02 -2.49
CA ASP A 40 -0.61 22.73 -1.70
C ASP A 40 -0.69 23.69 -0.50
N PRO A 41 -1.90 24.11 -0.09
CA PRO A 41 -2.08 25.05 1.01
C PRO A 41 -1.77 24.39 2.37
N LEU A 42 -1.55 25.19 3.41
CA LEU A 42 -1.06 24.74 4.72
C LEU A 42 -1.98 23.68 5.38
N GLU A 43 -3.28 23.71 5.13
CA GLU A 43 -4.23 22.71 5.63
C GLU A 43 -3.96 21.30 5.08
N LYS A 44 -3.25 21.19 3.96
CA LYS A 44 -2.82 19.92 3.35
C LYS A 44 -1.39 19.52 3.71
N SER A 45 -0.67 20.35 4.45
CA SER A 45 0.69 20.03 4.91
C SER A 45 0.69 18.74 5.72
N TRP A 46 1.74 17.93 5.60
CA TRP A 46 1.97 16.76 6.45
C TRP A 46 1.89 17.09 7.95
N ARG A 47 2.24 18.32 8.34
CA ARG A 47 2.13 18.82 9.72
C ARG A 47 0.69 18.89 10.23
N THR A 48 -0.27 19.05 9.32
CA THR A 48 -1.70 19.19 9.61
C THR A 48 -2.45 17.87 9.43
N VAL A 49 -2.13 17.12 8.38
CA VAL A 49 -2.92 15.94 7.97
C VAL A 49 -2.43 14.63 8.58
N MET A 50 -1.19 14.57 9.04
CA MET A 50 -0.57 13.35 9.56
C MET A 50 -0.60 13.33 11.09
N HIS A 51 -0.73 12.13 11.67
CA HIS A 51 -0.75 11.96 13.12
C HIS A 51 0.53 12.50 13.79
N PRO A 52 0.44 13.44 14.75
CA PRO A 52 1.58 14.25 15.21
C PRO A 52 2.66 13.50 15.99
N THR A 53 2.29 12.47 16.76
CA THR A 53 3.27 11.69 17.54
C THR A 53 3.63 10.35 16.90
N ARG A 54 2.63 9.65 16.34
CA ARG A 54 2.82 8.34 15.69
C ARG A 54 3.62 8.39 14.39
N ASP A 55 3.31 9.33 13.50
CA ASP A 55 3.76 9.26 12.11
C ASP A 55 4.65 10.43 11.69
N GLN A 56 4.39 11.65 12.17
CA GLN A 56 5.17 12.83 11.82
C GLN A 56 6.70 12.70 12.10
N PRO A 57 7.16 12.18 13.26
CA PRO A 57 8.58 11.95 13.49
C PRO A 57 9.18 10.92 12.52
N VAL A 58 8.42 9.85 12.24
CA VAL A 58 8.84 8.74 11.37
C VAL A 58 8.88 9.18 9.92
N PHE A 59 7.95 10.02 9.48
CA PHE A 59 7.93 10.60 8.14
C PHE A 59 9.19 11.43 7.88
N LYS A 60 9.53 12.34 8.81
CA LYS A 60 10.78 13.12 8.73
C LYS A 60 12.01 12.22 8.64
N GLN A 61 12.06 11.14 9.43
CA GLN A 61 13.15 10.18 9.37
C GLN A 61 13.24 9.54 7.98
N ILE A 62 12.11 9.05 7.44
CA ILE A 62 12.06 8.40 6.13
C ILE A 62 12.49 9.36 5.03
N THR A 63 11.98 10.60 5.02
CA THR A 63 12.35 11.58 3.99
C THR A 63 13.82 11.96 4.10
N GLN A 64 14.35 12.12 5.31
CA GLN A 64 15.78 12.39 5.52
C GLN A 64 16.67 11.25 5.01
N GLU A 65 16.32 9.99 5.32
CA GLU A 65 17.06 8.81 4.83
C GLU A 65 17.07 8.72 3.30
N LEU A 66 15.98 9.13 2.65
CA LEU A 66 15.82 9.10 1.20
C LEU A 66 16.33 10.37 0.49
N GLY A 67 16.79 11.38 1.23
CA GLY A 67 17.19 12.68 0.68
C GLY A 67 16.01 13.46 0.06
N LEU A 68 14.80 13.23 0.55
CA LEU A 68 13.57 13.92 0.11
C LEU A 68 13.25 15.11 1.02
N ASP A 69 12.64 16.14 0.44
CA ASP A 69 12.09 17.27 1.21
C ASP A 69 10.72 16.88 1.78
N PRO A 70 10.55 16.83 3.11
CA PRO A 70 9.28 16.47 3.74
C PRO A 70 8.16 17.46 3.42
N ASP A 71 8.45 18.72 3.10
CA ASP A 71 7.42 19.74 2.86
C ASP A 71 6.85 19.69 1.44
N THR A 72 7.45 18.91 0.53
CA THR A 72 7.00 18.75 -0.86
C THR A 72 6.79 17.29 -1.28
N THR A 73 6.95 16.34 -0.36
CA THR A 73 6.77 14.91 -0.64
C THR A 73 5.30 14.49 -0.52
N PRO A 74 4.65 13.99 -1.60
CA PRO A 74 3.22 13.70 -1.59
C PRO A 74 2.80 12.57 -0.64
N ILE A 75 1.66 12.76 0.01
CA ILE A 75 1.01 11.80 0.92
C ILE A 75 -0.53 11.82 0.74
N SER A 76 -1.21 10.81 1.27
CA SER A 76 -2.66 10.80 1.31
C SER A 76 -3.23 11.92 2.20
N CYS A 77 -4.38 12.43 1.79
CA CYS A 77 -5.20 13.33 2.61
C CYS A 77 -6.02 12.54 3.64
N PRO A 78 -6.46 13.16 4.74
CA PRO A 78 -7.38 12.53 5.67
C PRO A 78 -8.77 12.43 5.04
N MET A 79 -9.57 11.49 5.53
CA MET A 79 -10.97 11.38 5.10
C MET A 79 -11.83 12.42 5.80
N TYR A 80 -12.90 12.86 5.15
CA TYR A 80 -13.91 13.75 5.73
C TYR A 80 -15.30 13.17 5.53
N LYS A 81 -16.15 13.28 6.56
CA LYS A 81 -17.56 12.91 6.50
C LYS A 81 -18.36 14.05 7.12
N ASN A 82 -19.32 14.58 6.37
CA ASN A 82 -20.16 15.71 6.80
C ASN A 82 -19.32 16.92 7.27
N GLY A 83 -18.21 17.21 6.56
CA GLY A 83 -17.28 18.30 6.91
C GLY A 83 -16.35 18.01 8.09
N GLN A 84 -16.51 16.89 8.80
CA GLN A 84 -15.64 16.51 9.91
C GLN A 84 -14.56 15.52 9.46
N ARG A 85 -13.33 15.76 9.92
CA ARG A 85 -12.19 14.88 9.66
C ARG A 85 -12.38 13.53 10.36
N ILE A 86 -12.28 12.45 9.60
CA ILE A 86 -12.25 11.06 10.10
C ILE A 86 -10.83 10.53 9.92
N GLY A 87 -10.16 10.32 11.05
CA GLY A 87 -8.81 9.78 11.08
C GLY A 87 -7.76 10.75 10.56
N TRP A 88 -6.64 10.19 10.12
CA TRP A 88 -5.46 10.92 9.64
C TRP A 88 -5.14 10.53 8.20
N GLY A 89 -4.50 11.43 7.47
CA GLY A 89 -3.82 11.12 6.21
C GLY A 89 -2.39 10.66 6.47
N GLY A 90 -1.51 10.88 5.50
CA GLY A 90 -0.09 10.56 5.63
C GLY A 90 0.32 9.21 5.06
N ALA A 91 -0.57 8.47 4.41
CA ALA A 91 -0.21 7.25 3.70
C ALA A 91 0.72 7.58 2.51
N MET A 92 1.76 6.79 2.33
CA MET A 92 2.85 7.06 1.39
C MET A 92 2.81 6.07 0.23
N GLY A 93 2.99 6.59 -0.98
CA GLY A 93 3.28 5.80 -2.18
C GLY A 93 2.21 4.77 -2.59
N PRO A 94 2.53 3.88 -3.54
CA PRO A 94 1.58 2.93 -4.10
C PRO A 94 0.91 1.98 -3.10
N ALA A 95 1.62 1.58 -2.04
CA ALA A 95 1.08 0.70 -0.99
C ALA A 95 0.24 1.46 0.06
N GLN A 96 0.21 2.80 0.02
CA GLN A 96 -0.53 3.61 1.00
C GLN A 96 -0.23 3.23 2.46
N PHE A 97 1.03 2.89 2.77
CA PHE A 97 1.45 2.68 4.16
C PHE A 97 1.65 4.01 4.87
N ILE A 98 1.08 4.14 6.06
CA ILE A 98 1.48 5.20 6.98
C ILE A 98 2.95 5.01 7.43
N PRO A 99 3.66 6.08 7.84
CA PRO A 99 5.07 6.02 8.21
C PRO A 99 5.41 4.94 9.23
N SER A 100 4.62 4.84 10.30
CA SER A 100 4.84 3.84 11.35
C SER A 100 4.66 2.39 10.87
N THR A 101 3.82 2.13 9.86
CA THR A 101 3.73 0.82 9.22
C THR A 101 4.95 0.57 8.35
N TRP A 102 5.33 1.53 7.50
CA TRP A 102 6.51 1.40 6.63
C TRP A 102 7.78 1.06 7.40
N LEU A 103 8.00 1.71 8.55
CA LEU A 103 9.16 1.48 9.40
C LEU A 103 9.32 0.01 9.83
N LYS A 104 8.21 -0.73 10.02
CA LYS A 104 8.23 -2.16 10.37
C LYS A 104 8.67 -3.06 9.21
N TYR A 105 8.49 -2.62 7.98
CA TYR A 105 8.73 -3.42 6.77
C TYR A 105 9.98 -3.01 6.01
N LYS A 106 10.46 -1.75 6.12
CA LYS A 106 11.52 -1.20 5.26
C LYS A 106 12.77 -2.08 5.17
N ASN A 107 13.20 -2.68 6.28
CA ASN A 107 14.40 -3.54 6.29
C ASN A 107 14.18 -4.87 5.54
N ARG A 108 13.00 -5.50 5.71
CA ARG A 108 12.62 -6.72 4.95
C ARG A 108 12.46 -6.40 3.47
N VAL A 109 11.96 -5.21 3.14
CA VAL A 109 11.89 -4.73 1.75
C VAL A 109 13.28 -4.58 1.17
N SER A 110 14.22 -3.94 1.88
CA SER A 110 15.62 -3.81 1.44
C SER A 110 16.29 -5.15 1.20
N GLN A 111 16.06 -6.15 2.07
CA GLN A 111 16.60 -7.50 1.89
C GLN A 111 16.12 -8.19 0.61
N ILE A 112 14.87 -7.97 0.21
CA ILE A 112 14.26 -8.61 -0.98
C ILE A 112 14.60 -7.85 -2.27
N THR A 113 14.66 -6.52 -2.20
CA THR A 113 14.83 -5.65 -3.38
C THR A 113 16.29 -5.32 -3.67
N GLY A 114 17.16 -5.44 -2.67
CA GLY A 114 18.55 -5.00 -2.71
C GLY A 114 18.74 -3.49 -2.54
N LYS A 115 17.66 -2.71 -2.39
CA LYS A 115 17.73 -1.26 -2.20
C LYS A 115 17.87 -0.89 -0.73
N SER A 116 18.84 -0.04 -0.40
CA SER A 116 19.05 0.45 0.96
C SER A 116 19.41 1.95 0.93
N PRO A 117 18.56 2.85 1.47
CA PRO A 117 17.26 2.56 2.09
C PRO A 117 16.18 2.16 1.06
N ALA A 118 15.21 1.36 1.48
CA ALA A 118 14.00 1.11 0.69
C ALA A 118 13.12 2.38 0.64
N ASN A 119 12.40 2.57 -0.47
CA ASN A 119 11.61 3.77 -0.75
C ASN A 119 10.11 3.46 -0.86
N PRO A 120 9.23 4.02 0.00
CA PRO A 120 7.79 3.76 -0.06
C PRO A 120 7.11 4.33 -1.31
N TRP A 121 7.73 5.27 -2.03
CA TRP A 121 7.22 5.78 -3.31
C TRP A 121 7.76 5.01 -4.53
N ASP A 122 8.73 4.12 -4.33
CA ASP A 122 9.17 3.20 -5.39
C ASP A 122 8.17 2.06 -5.55
N ILE A 123 7.77 1.79 -6.80
CA ILE A 123 6.73 0.82 -7.12
C ILE A 123 7.12 -0.61 -6.69
N ARG A 124 8.40 -0.99 -6.82
CA ARG A 124 8.87 -2.33 -6.49
C ARG A 124 8.94 -2.54 -4.99
N ASP A 125 9.48 -1.56 -4.28
CA ASP A 125 9.58 -1.59 -2.83
C ASP A 125 8.19 -1.59 -2.19
N SER A 126 7.26 -0.80 -2.74
CA SER A 126 5.85 -0.78 -2.33
C SER A 126 5.15 -2.13 -2.48
N PHE A 127 5.31 -2.78 -3.64
CA PHE A 127 4.70 -4.09 -3.88
C PHE A 127 5.26 -5.14 -2.93
N VAL A 128 6.58 -5.11 -2.65
CA VAL A 128 7.20 -6.00 -1.67
C VAL A 128 6.67 -5.73 -0.27
N ALA A 129 6.57 -4.47 0.16
CA ALA A 129 6.04 -4.11 1.47
C ALA A 129 4.60 -4.61 1.66
N ALA A 130 3.74 -4.38 0.67
CA ALA A 130 2.37 -4.86 0.71
C ALA A 130 2.29 -6.39 0.76
N ALA A 131 3.08 -7.09 -0.06
CA ALA A 131 3.11 -8.56 -0.05
C ALA A 131 3.57 -9.13 1.30
N LEU A 132 4.60 -8.54 1.92
CA LEU A 132 5.07 -8.94 3.24
C LEU A 132 3.98 -8.76 4.29
N TYR A 133 3.32 -7.60 4.32
CA TYR A 133 2.23 -7.33 5.24
C TYR A 133 1.09 -8.33 5.07
N LEU A 134 0.59 -8.50 3.84
CA LEU A 134 -0.51 -9.42 3.56
C LEU A 134 -0.16 -10.85 3.96
N ASN A 135 1.09 -11.27 3.77
CA ASN A 135 1.57 -12.58 4.18
C ASN A 135 1.61 -12.74 5.72
N ASP A 136 2.06 -11.73 6.46
CA ASP A 136 2.02 -11.72 7.93
C ASP A 136 0.58 -11.88 8.47
N PHE A 137 -0.43 -11.47 7.69
CA PHE A 137 -1.86 -11.67 8.00
C PHE A 137 -2.49 -12.93 7.35
N GLY A 138 -1.70 -13.78 6.73
CA GLY A 138 -2.09 -15.12 6.30
C GLY A 138 -2.40 -15.28 4.81
N ALA A 139 -2.24 -14.24 3.98
CA ALA A 139 -2.48 -14.32 2.54
C ALA A 139 -1.61 -15.38 1.84
N GLY A 140 -0.50 -15.81 2.45
CA GLY A 140 0.34 -16.91 1.95
C GLY A 140 -0.35 -18.26 1.88
N LYS A 141 -1.48 -18.46 2.59
CA LYS A 141 -2.33 -19.64 2.43
C LYS A 141 -3.01 -19.71 1.06
N LYS A 142 -3.12 -18.57 0.36
CA LYS A 142 -3.75 -18.45 -0.97
C LYS A 142 -5.17 -19.01 -1.03
N THR A 143 -5.89 -18.94 0.09
CA THR A 143 -7.32 -19.23 0.14
C THR A 143 -8.09 -17.92 0.15
N ARG A 144 -9.31 -17.95 -0.41
CA ARG A 144 -10.18 -16.77 -0.48
C ARG A 144 -10.43 -16.14 0.89
N ASP A 145 -10.67 -16.94 1.92
CA ASP A 145 -10.87 -16.48 3.29
C ASP A 145 -9.62 -15.82 3.88
N ALA A 146 -8.44 -16.42 3.68
CA ALA A 146 -7.19 -15.85 4.20
C ALA A 146 -6.81 -14.54 3.50
N GLU A 147 -7.06 -14.45 2.19
CA GLU A 147 -6.89 -13.22 1.41
C GLU A 147 -7.89 -12.14 1.83
N TRP A 148 -9.16 -12.48 2.03
CA TRP A 148 -10.17 -11.56 2.58
C TRP A 148 -9.74 -11.01 3.93
N ARG A 149 -9.32 -11.89 4.85
CA ARG A 149 -8.83 -11.53 6.17
C ARG A 149 -7.64 -10.58 6.08
N ALA A 150 -6.64 -10.93 5.26
CA ALA A 150 -5.45 -10.09 5.08
C ALA A 150 -5.79 -8.71 4.50
N ALA A 151 -6.72 -8.63 3.54
CA ALA A 151 -7.20 -7.36 3.00
C ALA A 151 -7.92 -6.51 4.08
N MET A 152 -8.74 -7.15 4.92
CA MET A 152 -9.43 -6.47 6.03
C MET A 152 -8.46 -5.87 7.05
N TYR A 153 -7.39 -6.60 7.39
CA TYR A 153 -6.30 -6.07 8.22
C TYR A 153 -5.54 -4.94 7.53
N TYR A 154 -5.27 -5.07 6.24
CA TYR A 154 -4.60 -4.02 5.46
C TYR A 154 -5.33 -2.68 5.55
N PHE A 155 -6.66 -2.71 5.43
CA PHE A 155 -7.51 -1.52 5.48
C PHE A 155 -7.77 -0.98 6.89
N SER A 156 -8.10 -1.85 7.84
CA SER A 156 -8.69 -1.43 9.12
C SER A 156 -7.97 -1.96 10.36
N GLY A 157 -6.94 -2.79 10.19
CA GLY A 157 -6.23 -3.46 11.28
C GLY A 157 -7.06 -4.52 12.02
N SER A 158 -8.23 -4.90 11.51
CA SER A 158 -9.11 -5.92 12.09
C SER A 158 -10.02 -6.58 11.04
N THR A 159 -10.80 -7.57 11.44
CA THR A 159 -11.86 -8.19 10.62
C THR A 159 -13.26 -7.71 11.01
N ASN A 160 -13.39 -6.45 11.47
CA ASN A 160 -14.69 -5.90 11.85
C ASN A 160 -15.67 -5.97 10.65
N PRO A 161 -16.82 -6.65 10.77
CA PRO A 161 -17.79 -6.80 9.67
C PRO A 161 -18.28 -5.47 9.07
N ALA A 162 -18.24 -4.37 9.84
CA ALA A 162 -18.57 -3.03 9.35
C ALA A 162 -17.70 -2.58 8.16
N TYR A 163 -16.51 -3.17 7.99
CA TYR A 163 -15.58 -2.87 6.90
C TYR A 163 -15.52 -3.96 5.82
N SER A 164 -16.38 -4.97 5.89
CA SER A 164 -16.37 -6.14 4.98
C SER A 164 -16.45 -5.76 3.50
N PHE A 165 -17.07 -4.62 3.18
CA PHE A 165 -17.12 -4.07 1.82
C PHE A 165 -15.73 -3.94 1.18
N TYR A 166 -14.70 -3.60 1.96
CA TYR A 166 -13.34 -3.44 1.45
C TYR A 166 -12.77 -4.79 1.03
N GLY A 167 -12.78 -5.78 1.92
CA GLY A 167 -12.29 -7.13 1.61
C GLY A 167 -13.04 -7.75 0.43
N ASN A 168 -14.35 -7.56 0.36
CA ASN A 168 -15.17 -8.03 -0.74
C ASN A 168 -14.77 -7.39 -2.08
N ASN A 169 -14.51 -6.07 -2.09
CA ASN A 169 -14.12 -5.38 -3.31
C ASN A 169 -12.71 -5.78 -3.77
N VAL A 170 -11.76 -5.94 -2.84
CA VAL A 170 -10.42 -6.45 -3.17
C VAL A 170 -10.51 -7.83 -3.81
N LEU A 171 -11.29 -8.75 -3.25
CA LEU A 171 -11.45 -10.07 -3.85
C LEU A 171 -12.11 -10.01 -5.23
N ALA A 172 -13.12 -9.17 -5.42
CA ALA A 172 -13.74 -8.98 -6.73
C ALA A 172 -12.74 -8.43 -7.78
N ILE A 173 -11.86 -7.50 -7.39
CA ILE A 173 -10.77 -7.03 -8.26
C ILE A 173 -9.78 -8.17 -8.53
N ALA A 174 -9.45 -8.97 -7.52
CA ALA A 174 -8.51 -10.09 -7.66
C ALA A 174 -9.04 -11.19 -8.59
N ASP A 175 -10.35 -11.44 -8.56
CA ASP A 175 -11.01 -12.40 -9.46
C ASP A 175 -10.90 -11.92 -10.93
N ARG A 176 -11.07 -10.61 -11.18
CA ARG A 176 -10.85 -10.01 -12.51
C ARG A 176 -9.40 -10.12 -12.97
N TYR A 177 -8.43 -9.77 -12.11
CA TYR A 177 -7.02 -9.92 -12.47
C TYR A 177 -6.61 -11.37 -12.72
N GLU A 178 -7.18 -12.33 -11.99
CA GLU A 178 -6.92 -13.75 -12.25
C GLU A 178 -7.40 -14.15 -13.64
N ALA A 179 -8.61 -13.72 -14.03
CA ALA A 179 -9.15 -13.97 -15.36
C ALA A 179 -8.28 -13.30 -16.46
N ASP A 180 -7.90 -12.04 -16.28
CA ASP A 180 -7.05 -11.31 -17.22
C ASP A 180 -5.67 -11.99 -17.38
N ILE A 181 -5.04 -12.38 -16.27
CA ILE A 181 -3.74 -13.09 -16.29
C ILE A 181 -3.87 -14.44 -17.00
N ALA A 182 -4.95 -15.19 -16.75
CA ALA A 182 -5.21 -16.45 -17.41
C ALA A 182 -5.37 -16.27 -18.94
N ALA A 183 -6.15 -15.27 -19.36
CA ALA A 183 -6.35 -14.95 -20.77
C ALA A 183 -5.03 -14.54 -21.46
N LEU A 184 -4.24 -13.66 -20.83
CA LEU A 184 -2.95 -13.22 -21.36
C LEU A 184 -1.95 -14.37 -21.49
N ARG A 185 -1.93 -15.31 -20.54
CA ARG A 185 -1.08 -16.51 -20.62
C ARG A 185 -1.47 -17.44 -21.76
N GLN A 186 -2.77 -17.59 -22.01
CA GLN A 186 -3.26 -18.38 -23.16
C GLN A 186 -2.88 -17.76 -24.50
N VAL A 187 -2.93 -16.43 -24.61
CA VAL A 187 -2.50 -15.72 -25.82
C VAL A 187 -0.99 -15.86 -26.03
N ALA A 188 -0.19 -15.73 -24.97
CA ALA A 188 1.27 -15.82 -25.06
C ALA A 188 1.81 -17.25 -25.32
N ALA A 189 0.97 -18.28 -25.15
CA ALA A 189 1.33 -19.68 -25.39
C ALA A 189 0.99 -20.16 -26.82
N LYS A 190 0.38 -19.29 -27.65
CA LYS A 190 0.15 -19.50 -29.07
C LYS A 190 1.25 -18.84 -29.88
#